data_AF-A0A9W7AB67-F1
#
_entry.id   AF-A0A9W7AB67-F1
#
_cell.length_a   1.000
_cell.length_b   1.000
_cell.length_c   1.000
_cell.angle_alpha   90.00
_cell.angle_beta   90.00
_cell.angle_gamma   90.00
#
_symmetry.space_group_name_H-M   'P 1'
#
loop_
_entity.id
_entity.type
_entity.pdbx_description
1 polymer ?
#
loop_
_entity_poly.entity_id
_entity_poly.type
_entity_poly.pdbx_seq_one_letter_code
_entity_poly.pdbx_strand_id
1 'polypeptide(L)'
;MNVDHASSILAYAHYYGGKPNAQEAQLTGANEVGFTILVDVGKEIKIRYPEVCEVKTSKDLRKVAVFMHREAFNGLGFVYKWNKGYYGDVAKILWSIAKKKGIVSSFVGLGFPLLLAFAAKHKAIKK
;
A
#
# COMPACT_ATOMS: atom_id res chain seq x y z
N MET A 1 2.64 -12.51 -0.72
CA MET A 1 1.51 -11.64 -0.27
C MET A 1 1.39 -11.62 1.25
N ASN A 2 1.11 -12.74 1.93
CA ASN A 2 0.97 -12.74 3.39
C ASN A 2 2.26 -12.33 4.12
N VAL A 3 3.44 -12.78 3.65
CA VAL A 3 4.73 -12.44 4.26
C VAL A 3 5.16 -11.00 3.90
N ASP A 4 5.15 -10.65 2.62
CA ASP A 4 5.73 -9.38 2.14
C ASP A 4 4.79 -8.18 2.24
N HIS A 5 3.47 -8.44 2.31
CA HIS A 5 2.42 -7.43 2.10
C HIS A 5 1.25 -7.55 3.09
N ALA A 6 1.49 -8.06 4.31
CA ALA A 6 0.47 -8.16 5.37
C ALA A 6 -0.28 -6.84 5.62
N SER A 7 0.43 -5.71 5.62
CA SER A 7 -0.14 -4.38 5.80
C SER A 7 -1.15 -4.01 4.71
N SER A 8 -0.93 -4.48 3.48
CA SER A 8 -1.84 -4.24 2.35
C SER A 8 -3.10 -5.08 2.47
N ILE A 9 -2.95 -6.34 2.91
CA ILE A 9 -4.07 -7.25 3.12
C ILE A 9 -4.99 -6.70 4.22
N LEU A 10 -4.41 -6.20 5.32
CA LEU A 10 -5.18 -5.53 6.36
C LEU A 10 -5.88 -4.27 5.85
N ALA A 11 -5.21 -3.46 5.03
CA ALA A 11 -5.83 -2.31 4.39
C ALA A 11 -7.01 -2.70 3.49
N TYR A 12 -6.95 -3.84 2.79
CA TYR A 12 -8.09 -4.35 2.00
C TYR A 12 -9.28 -4.71 2.89
N ALA A 13 -9.03 -5.40 4.01
CA ALA A 13 -10.07 -5.74 4.97
C ALA A 13 -10.74 -4.48 5.55
N HIS A 14 -9.97 -3.43 5.81
CA HIS A 14 -10.49 -2.16 6.32
C HIS A 14 -11.30 -1.41 5.27
N TYR A 15 -10.75 -1.23 4.07
CA TYR A 15 -11.35 -0.40 3.02
C TYR A 15 -12.48 -1.11 2.28
N TYR A 16 -12.21 -2.25 1.64
CA TYR A 16 -13.21 -2.97 0.84
C TYR A 16 -14.06 -3.92 1.70
N GLY A 17 -13.48 -4.49 2.75
CA GLY A 17 -14.16 -5.44 3.64
C GLY A 17 -15.06 -4.79 4.69
N GLY A 18 -15.01 -3.46 4.85
CA GLY A 18 -15.76 -2.73 5.86
C GLY A 18 -15.44 -3.18 7.30
N LYS A 19 -14.20 -3.62 7.56
CA LYS A 19 -13.73 -4.07 8.88
C LYS A 19 -12.71 -3.09 9.48
N PRO A 20 -13.08 -1.84 9.81
CA PRO A 20 -12.12 -0.82 10.24
C PRO A 20 -11.36 -1.17 11.54
N ASN A 21 -11.93 -2.04 12.36
CA ASN A 21 -11.35 -2.45 13.65
C ASN A 21 -10.55 -3.76 13.58
N ALA A 22 -10.41 -4.37 12.40
CA ALA A 22 -9.64 -5.60 12.26
C ALA A 22 -8.17 -5.36 12.64
N GLN A 23 -7.58 -6.29 13.38
CA GLN A 23 -6.18 -6.17 13.81
C GLN A 23 -5.27 -6.96 12.89
N GLU A 24 -5.76 -8.10 12.40
CA GLU A 24 -5.02 -9.01 11.54
C GLU A 24 -5.84 -9.42 10.33
N ALA A 25 -5.15 -9.66 9.21
CA ALA A 25 -5.77 -10.16 8.00
C ALA A 25 -4.78 -11.02 7.22
N GLN A 26 -5.25 -12.14 6.69
CA GLN A 26 -4.48 -13.08 5.89
C GLN A 26 -5.23 -13.40 4.61
N LEU A 27 -4.53 -13.33 3.47
CA LEU A 27 -5.08 -13.76 2.20
C LEU A 27 -5.10 -15.29 2.16
N THR A 28 -6.28 -15.90 2.12
CA THR A 28 -6.46 -17.37 2.08
C THR A 28 -6.77 -17.87 0.68
N GLY A 29 -7.29 -17.01 -0.21
CA GLY A 29 -7.59 -17.39 -1.58
C GLY A 29 -7.64 -16.22 -2.54
N ALA A 30 -7.45 -16.52 -3.82
CA ALA A 30 -7.63 -15.59 -4.93
C ALA A 30 -8.23 -16.34 -6.11
N ASN A 31 -9.25 -15.76 -6.74
CA ASN A 31 -9.83 -16.25 -7.99
C ASN A 31 -10.02 -15.09 -8.98
N GLU A 32 -10.71 -15.33 -10.08
CA GLU A 32 -10.95 -14.34 -11.15
C GLU A 32 -11.85 -13.18 -10.71
N VAL A 33 -12.63 -13.36 -9.64
CA VAL A 33 -13.64 -12.40 -9.18
C VAL A 33 -13.14 -11.59 -7.98
N GLY A 34 -12.23 -12.15 -7.18
CA GLY A 34 -11.80 -11.50 -5.96
C GLY A 34 -10.82 -12.27 -5.09
N PHE A 35 -10.57 -11.70 -3.92
CA PHE A 35 -9.77 -12.25 -2.84
C PHE A 35 -10.65 -12.80 -1.72
N THR A 36 -10.23 -13.91 -1.13
CA THR A 36 -10.74 -14.39 0.16
C THR A 36 -9.71 -14.02 1.22
N ILE A 37 -10.15 -13.29 2.24
CA ILE A 37 -9.31 -12.83 3.34
C ILE A 37 -9.90 -13.33 4.64
N LEU A 38 -9.08 -14.03 5.43
CA LEU A 38 -9.35 -14.33 6.82
C LEU A 38 -9.00 -13.11 7.66
N VAL A 39 -9.97 -12.57 8.39
CA VAL A 39 -9.85 -11.39 9.24
C VAL A 39 -10.03 -11.81 10.68
N ASP A 40 -9.06 -11.44 11.52
CA ASP A 40 -8.95 -11.89 12.92
C ASP A 40 -9.11 -13.43 13.04
N VAL A 41 -9.37 -13.93 14.25
CA VAL A 41 -9.57 -15.37 14.47
C VAL A 41 -10.94 -15.80 13.93
N GLY A 42 -10.96 -16.26 12.67
CA GLY A 42 -12.01 -17.12 12.14
C GLY A 42 -13.06 -16.47 11.23
N LYS A 43 -12.95 -15.19 10.85
CA LYS A 43 -13.92 -14.57 9.94
C LYS A 43 -13.36 -14.42 8.54
N GLU A 44 -13.84 -15.25 7.61
CA GLU A 44 -13.54 -15.06 6.20
C GLU A 44 -14.46 -14.00 5.57
N ILE A 45 -13.86 -13.11 4.80
CA ILE A 45 -14.55 -12.14 3.96
C ILE A 45 -14.10 -12.31 2.51
N LYS A 46 -15.01 -12.03 1.57
CA LYS A 46 -14.71 -12.00 0.13
C LYS A 46 -14.68 -10.56 -0.34
N ILE A 47 -13.56 -10.16 -0.92
CA ILE A 47 -13.36 -8.84 -1.50
C ILE A 47 -13.38 -9.00 -3.02
N ARG A 48 -14.37 -8.40 -3.67
CA ARG A 48 -14.43 -8.37 -5.13
C ARG A 48 -13.38 -7.42 -5.68
N TYR A 49 -12.83 -7.75 -6.85
CA TYR A 49 -11.98 -6.81 -7.56
C TYR A 49 -12.79 -5.60 -8.04
N PRO A 50 -12.18 -4.41 -8.10
CA PRO A 50 -12.78 -3.26 -8.76
C PRO A 50 -13.13 -3.58 -10.21
N GLU A 51 -14.25 -3.07 -10.72
CA GLU A 51 -14.74 -3.36 -12.08
C GLU A 51 -13.74 -2.95 -13.18
N VAL A 52 -12.89 -1.97 -12.89
CA VAL A 52 -11.80 -1.51 -13.78
C VAL A 52 -10.66 -2.53 -13.92
N CYS A 53 -10.63 -3.55 -13.07
CA CYS A 53 -9.59 -4.56 -12.99
C CYS A 53 -10.10 -5.92 -13.48
N GLU A 54 -9.83 -6.26 -14.73
CA GLU A 54 -10.13 -7.59 -15.28
C GLU A 54 -8.98 -8.57 -15.00
N VAL A 55 -9.30 -9.77 -14.48
CA VAL A 55 -8.33 -10.82 -14.20
C VAL A 55 -8.57 -12.02 -15.12
N LYS A 56 -7.77 -12.13 -16.18
CA LYS A 56 -7.80 -13.30 -17.10
C LYS A 56 -6.70 -14.30 -16.79
N THR A 57 -5.59 -13.81 -16.25
CA THR A 57 -4.41 -14.63 -15.99
C THR A 57 -3.86 -14.37 -14.60
N SER A 58 -3.08 -15.32 -14.09
CA SER A 58 -2.39 -15.18 -12.79
C SER A 58 -1.45 -13.97 -12.74
N LYS A 59 -0.93 -13.51 -13.88
CA LYS A 59 -0.09 -12.29 -13.95
C LYS A 59 -0.88 -11.01 -13.66
N ASP A 60 -2.18 -11.01 -13.93
CA ASP A 60 -3.03 -9.84 -13.71
C ASP A 60 -3.37 -9.65 -12.23
N LEU A 61 -3.38 -10.72 -11.44
CA LEU A 61 -3.56 -10.65 -9.98
C LEU A 61 -2.58 -9.68 -9.31
N ARG A 62 -1.32 -9.64 -9.80
CA ARG A 62 -0.33 -8.69 -9.30
C ARG A 62 -0.72 -7.24 -9.61
N LYS A 63 -1.22 -6.96 -10.82
CA LYS A 63 -1.63 -5.61 -11.21
C LYS A 63 -2.83 -5.15 -10.38
N VAL A 64 -3.81 -6.03 -10.20
CA VAL A 64 -4.99 -5.78 -9.37
C VAL A 64 -4.61 -5.53 -7.92
N ALA A 65 -3.74 -6.35 -7.35
CA ALA A 65 -3.23 -6.12 -5.99
C ALA A 65 -2.53 -4.76 -5.85
N VAL A 66 -1.71 -4.34 -6.81
CA VAL A 66 -1.06 -3.01 -6.78
C VAL A 66 -2.09 -1.89 -6.89
N PHE A 67 -3.11 -2.05 -7.73
CA PHE A 67 -4.20 -1.08 -7.87
C PHE A 67 -4.97 -0.94 -6.56
N MET A 68 -5.46 -2.07 -6.01
CA MET A 68 -6.19 -2.11 -4.75
C MET A 68 -5.37 -1.57 -3.58
N HIS A 69 -4.07 -1.82 -3.55
CA HIS A 69 -3.16 -1.24 -2.56
C HIS A 69 -3.20 0.29 -2.59
N ARG A 70 -3.03 0.88 -3.77
CA ARG A 70 -3.05 2.34 -3.91
C ARG A 70 -4.42 2.91 -3.55
N GLU A 71 -5.50 2.29 -4.03
CA GLU A 71 -6.86 2.73 -3.77
C GLU A 71 -7.21 2.66 -2.28
N ALA A 72 -7.00 1.51 -1.63
CA ALA A 72 -7.29 1.32 -0.21
C ALA A 72 -6.49 2.29 0.67
N PHE A 73 -5.18 2.43 0.44
CA PHE A 73 -4.37 3.37 1.22
C PHE A 73 -4.76 4.83 0.97
N ASN A 74 -5.18 5.19 -0.24
CA ASN A 74 -5.67 6.54 -0.52
C ASN A 74 -7.02 6.80 0.15
N GLY A 75 -7.92 5.82 0.16
CA GLY A 75 -9.24 5.91 0.79
C GLY A 75 -9.20 5.94 2.32
N LEU A 76 -8.28 5.19 2.95
CA LEU A 76 -8.12 5.19 4.42
C LEU A 76 -7.42 6.46 4.96
N GLY A 77 -6.82 7.28 4.08
CA GLY A 77 -6.27 8.58 4.43
C GLY A 77 -4.86 8.56 5.04
N PHE A 78 -4.35 9.77 5.32
CA PHE A 78 -2.95 10.02 5.71
C PHE A 78 -2.58 9.42 7.08
N VAL A 79 -3.48 9.50 8.06
CA VAL A 79 -3.25 8.98 9.42
C VAL A 79 -3.03 7.47 9.40
N TYR A 80 -3.79 6.75 8.57
CA TYR A 80 -3.64 5.31 8.40
C TYR A 80 -2.29 4.94 7.80
N LYS A 81 -1.84 5.68 6.76
CA LYS A 81 -0.51 5.50 6.14
C LYS A 81 0.63 5.69 7.14
N TRP A 82 0.51 6.66 8.04
CA TRP A 82 1.52 6.93 9.07
C TRP A 82 1.60 5.81 10.11
N ASN A 83 0.46 5.39 10.68
CA ASN A 83 0.43 4.40 11.75
C ASN A 83 0.81 2.97 11.30
N LYS A 84 0.61 2.62 10.03
CA LYS A 84 0.92 1.28 9.51
C LYS A 84 2.27 1.18 8.79
N GLY A 85 3.14 2.17 8.92
CA GLY A 85 4.53 2.08 8.44
C GLY A 85 4.71 2.20 6.91
N TYR A 86 3.67 2.62 6.18
CA TYR A 86 3.69 2.78 4.71
C TYR A 86 4.90 3.60 4.24
N TYR A 87 5.20 4.69 4.94
CA TYR A 87 6.32 5.57 4.60
C TYR A 87 7.70 4.94 4.87
N GLY A 88 7.79 4.00 5.83
CA GLY A 88 9.03 3.27 6.09
C GLY A 88 9.41 2.35 4.92
N ASP A 89 8.43 1.66 4.33
CA ASP A 89 8.68 0.79 3.18
C ASP A 89 8.98 1.60 1.91
N VAL A 90 8.29 2.72 1.71
CA VAL A 90 8.59 3.67 0.62
C VAL A 90 10.01 4.23 0.77
N ALA A 91 10.44 4.59 1.97
CA ALA A 91 11.80 5.07 2.24
C ALA A 91 12.87 4.00 1.93
N LYS A 92 12.63 2.72 2.27
CA LYS A 92 13.55 1.61 1.94
C LYS A 92 13.68 1.39 0.43
N ILE A 93 12.58 1.49 -0.31
CA ILE A 93 12.58 1.39 -1.77
C ILE A 93 13.38 2.55 -2.38
N LEU A 94 13.10 3.79 -1.94
CA LEU A 94 13.84 4.99 -2.37
C LEU A 94 15.34 4.89 -2.05
N TRP A 95 15.70 4.42 -0.85
CA TRP A 95 17.09 4.22 -0.45
C TRP A 95 17.79 3.16 -1.31
N SER A 96 17.10 2.06 -1.62
CA SER A 96 17.63 1.02 -2.50
C SER A 96 17.84 1.52 -3.93
N ILE A 97 16.94 2.36 -4.44
CA ILE A 97 17.08 3.01 -5.75
C ILE A 97 18.25 4.01 -5.73
N ALA A 98 18.37 4.83 -4.68
CA ALA A 98 19.45 5.79 -4.53
C ALA A 98 20.83 5.11 -4.45
N LYS A 99 20.92 3.98 -3.73
CA LYS A 99 22.11 3.14 -3.64
C LYS A 99 22.48 2.50 -4.98
N LYS A 100 21.48 1.98 -5.71
CA LYS A 100 21.66 1.34 -7.03
C LYS A 100 22.06 2.33 -8.14
N LYS A 101 21.66 3.61 -8.01
CA LYS A 101 22.02 4.70 -8.94
C LYS A 101 23.31 5.44 -8.57
N GLY A 102 24.02 5.05 -7.52
CA GLY A 102 25.29 5.68 -7.13
C GLY A 102 25.15 7.13 -6.61
N ILE A 103 23.95 7.57 -6.20
CA ILE A 103 23.70 8.96 -5.73
C ILE A 103 24.18 9.18 -4.28
N VAL A 104 24.72 8.14 -3.63
CA VAL A 104 25.09 8.16 -2.21
C VAL A 104 26.38 8.95 -1.94
N SER A 105 27.17 9.31 -2.96
CA SER A 105 28.43 10.03 -2.74
C SER A 105 28.33 11.56 -2.56
N SER A 106 27.17 12.20 -2.75
CA SER A 106 27.11 13.68 -2.77
C SER A 106 26.20 14.37 -1.73
N PHE A 107 25.55 13.66 -0.81
CA PHE A 107 24.61 14.29 0.14
C PHE A 107 24.80 13.83 1.60
N VAL A 108 26.05 13.85 2.07
CA VAL A 108 26.35 13.77 3.53
C VAL A 108 26.16 15.13 4.23
N GLY A 109 25.93 16.23 3.49
CA GLY A 109 25.92 17.58 4.06
C GLY A 109 24.57 18.08 4.60
N LEU A 110 23.63 18.44 3.72
CA LEU A 110 22.54 19.37 4.08
C LEU A 110 21.40 19.27 3.06
N GLY A 111 20.61 18.18 3.04
CA GLY A 111 19.59 18.04 1.98
C GLY A 111 18.31 17.29 2.32
N PHE A 112 18.29 16.50 3.40
CA PHE A 112 17.10 15.68 3.69
C PHE A 112 15.86 16.49 4.14
N PRO A 113 15.96 17.64 4.83
CA PRO A 113 14.77 18.44 5.18
C PRO A 113 14.16 19.19 3.98
N LEU A 114 14.95 19.53 2.95
CA LEU A 114 14.48 20.41 1.87
C LEU A 114 13.54 19.69 0.88
N LEU A 115 13.75 18.40 0.67
CA LEU A 115 12.95 17.61 -0.28
C LEU A 115 11.53 17.33 0.24
N LEU A 116 11.37 17.23 1.57
CA LEU A 116 10.06 17.18 2.23
C LEU A 116 9.36 18.54 2.24
N ALA A 117 10.10 19.64 2.43
CA ALA A 117 9.53 20.99 2.44
C ALA A 117 9.03 21.45 1.06
N PHE A 118 9.72 21.07 -0.02
CA PHE A 118 9.30 21.44 -1.38
C PHE A 118 8.02 20.72 -1.82
N ALA A 119 7.83 19.48 -1.40
CA ALA A 119 6.59 18.73 -1.66
C ALA A 119 5.38 19.27 -0.88
N ALA A 120 5.60 19.80 0.34
CA ALA A 120 4.53 20.40 1.14
C ALA A 120 4.07 21.76 0.61
N LYS A 121 5.00 22.60 0.10
CA LYS A 121 4.66 23.96 -0.36
C LYS A 121 3.90 24.00 -1.68
N HIS A 122 4.09 23.01 -2.56
CA HIS A 122 3.44 23.01 -3.88
C HIS A 122 1.95 22.63 -3.86
N LYS A 123 1.44 22.06 -2.75
CA LYS A 123 0.03 21.71 -2.58
C LYS A 123 -0.82 22.84 -1.97
N ALA A 124 -0.18 23.88 -1.42
CA ALA A 124 -0.86 25.01 -0.77
C ALA A 124 -1.20 26.18 -1.73
N ILE A 125 -0.69 26.17 -2.96
CA ILE A 125 -0.80 27.31 -3.91
C ILE A 125 -1.89 27.09 -4.99
N LYS A 126 -2.67 26.01 -4.90
CA LYS A 126 -3.86 25.79 -5.74
C LYS A 126 -5.14 25.74 -4.90
N LYS A 127 -5.41 26.83 -4.19
CA LYS A 127 -6.76 27.21 -3.75
C LYS A 127 -7.12 28.51 -4.45
#